data_AF-A0A6M4IR95-F1
#
_entry.id   AF-A0A6M4IR95-F1
#
_cell.length_a   1.000
_cell.length_b   1.000
_cell.length_c   1.000
_cell.angle_alpha   90.00
_cell.angle_beta   90.00
_cell.angle_gamma   90.00
#
_symmetry.space_group_name_H-M   'P 1'
#
loop_
_entity.id
_entity.type
_entity.pdbx_description
1 polymer ?
#
loop_
_entity_poly.entity_id
_entity_poly.type
_entity_poly.pdbx_seq_one_letter_code
_entity_poly.pdbx_strand_id
1 'polypeptide(L)'
;MSARADTQWLQLRQTEAQLARWRRVAQERPPAGGWISAVRQAIGMSVAQLADRLGINRTSLAKIEQREVDGGITLDALRRAAHALDCDVVYAIVPRAGSLERAVKARAELIAGALVGRAGHSMSLEAQTVAHEETTAQQKVVARRLLAEWPRDLWDSSWDRRTESGRTSGG
;
A
#
# COMPACT_ATOMS: atom_id res chain seq x y z
N MET A 1 -25.15 12.34 -1.88
CA MET A 1 -23.92 11.76 -2.46
C MET A 1 -23.92 12.04 -3.95
N SER A 2 -22.74 12.25 -4.54
CA SER A 2 -22.60 12.47 -5.98
C SER A 2 -22.69 11.14 -6.73
N ALA A 3 -23.27 11.12 -7.94
CA ALA A 3 -23.36 9.92 -8.79
C ALA A 3 -21.97 9.28 -9.06
N ARG A 4 -20.92 10.10 -9.12
CA ARG A 4 -19.54 9.61 -9.21
C ARG A 4 -19.12 8.86 -7.95
N ALA A 5 -19.40 9.42 -6.78
CA ALA A 5 -19.05 8.81 -5.50
C ALA A 5 -19.74 7.45 -5.34
N ASP A 6 -21.01 7.34 -5.73
CA ASP A 6 -21.76 6.07 -5.70
C ASP A 6 -21.06 4.99 -6.54
N THR A 7 -20.67 5.35 -7.76
CA THR A 7 -19.94 4.44 -8.67
C THR A 7 -18.59 4.02 -8.09
N GLN A 8 -17.84 4.96 -7.53
CA GLN A 8 -16.53 4.68 -6.94
C GLN A 8 -16.63 3.79 -5.69
N TRP A 9 -17.62 4.04 -4.82
CA TRP A 9 -17.88 3.18 -3.66
C TRP A 9 -18.24 1.76 -4.07
N LEU A 10 -19.03 1.58 -5.14
CA LEU A 10 -19.35 0.26 -5.67
C LEU A 10 -18.10 -0.46 -6.19
N GLN A 11 -17.29 0.21 -7.02
CA GLN A 11 -16.03 -0.35 -7.54
C GLN A 11 -15.06 -0.72 -6.41
N LEU A 12 -14.94 0.14 -5.38
CA LEU A 12 -14.13 -0.13 -4.21
C LEU A 12 -14.58 -1.39 -3.50
N ARG A 13 -15.88 -1.53 -3.22
CA ARG A 13 -16.44 -2.70 -2.50
C ARG A 13 -16.26 -4.00 -3.28
N GLN A 14 -16.48 -3.96 -4.61
CA GLN A 14 -16.26 -5.12 -5.47
C GLN A 14 -14.78 -5.56 -5.46
N THR A 15 -13.87 -4.60 -5.61
CA THR A 15 -12.42 -4.86 -5.57
C THR A 15 -12.00 -5.39 -4.19
N GLU A 16 -12.51 -4.78 -3.12
CA GLU A 16 -12.26 -5.21 -1.74
C GLU A 16 -12.71 -6.66 -1.49
N ALA A 17 -13.88 -7.05 -2.01
CA ALA A 17 -14.36 -8.42 -1.91
C ALA A 17 -13.43 -9.42 -2.63
N GLN A 18 -12.90 -9.06 -3.80
CA GLN A 18 -11.93 -9.90 -4.51
C GLN A 18 -10.60 -10.04 -3.75
N LEU A 19 -10.21 -9.01 -3.01
CA LEU A 19 -8.97 -8.97 -2.23
C LEU A 19 -9.07 -9.67 -0.86
N ALA A 20 -10.28 -9.96 -0.38
CA ALA A 20 -10.51 -10.48 0.97
C ALA A 20 -9.71 -11.76 1.27
N ARG A 21 -9.62 -12.70 0.32
CA ARG A 21 -8.84 -13.94 0.47
C ARG A 21 -7.32 -13.69 0.56
N TRP A 22 -6.81 -12.74 -0.20
CA TRP A 22 -5.38 -12.43 -0.26
C TRP A 22 -4.86 -11.79 1.03
N ARG A 23 -5.74 -11.11 1.79
CA ARG A 23 -5.36 -10.51 3.08
C ARG A 23 -4.87 -11.51 4.10
N ARG A 24 -5.52 -12.68 4.17
CA ARG A 24 -5.12 -13.73 5.11
C ARG A 24 -3.75 -14.27 4.73
N VAL A 25 -3.57 -14.57 3.44
CA VAL A 25 -2.29 -15.05 2.90
C VAL A 25 -1.16 -14.04 3.12
N ALA A 26 -1.41 -12.74 2.97
CA ALA A 26 -0.41 -11.71 3.16
C ALA A 26 0.05 -11.51 4.62
N GLN A 27 -0.65 -12.07 5.61
CA GLN A 27 -0.22 -12.06 7.01
C GLN A 27 0.76 -13.20 7.32
N GLU A 28 0.80 -14.22 6.46
CA GLU A 28 1.75 -15.32 6.59
C GLU A 28 3.17 -14.83 6.28
N ARG A 29 4.12 -15.23 7.11
CA ARG A 29 5.53 -14.90 6.89
C ARG A 29 6.14 -15.94 5.95
N PRO A 30 6.89 -15.51 4.91
CA PRO A 30 7.64 -16.45 4.09
C PRO A 30 8.70 -17.18 4.94
N PRO A 31 9.15 -18.38 4.52
CA PRO A 31 10.28 -19.07 5.15
C PRO A 31 11.51 -18.17 5.23
N ALA A 32 12.34 -18.33 6.27
CA ALA A 32 13.52 -17.49 6.50
C ALA A 32 14.53 -17.49 5.33
N GLY A 33 14.61 -18.60 4.58
CA GLY A 33 15.46 -18.73 3.39
C GLY A 33 14.76 -18.46 2.06
N GLY A 34 13.53 -17.94 2.07
CA GLY A 34 12.72 -17.74 0.86
C GLY A 34 12.00 -19.00 0.40
N TRP A 35 10.99 -18.84 -0.47
CA TRP A 35 10.21 -19.95 -1.00
C TRP A 35 11.03 -20.81 -1.97
N ILE A 36 11.92 -20.22 -2.77
CA ILE A 36 12.74 -20.98 -3.73
C ILE A 36 13.58 -22.01 -2.98
N SER A 37 14.31 -21.58 -1.94
CA SER A 37 15.16 -22.47 -1.16
C SER A 37 14.34 -23.50 -0.38
N ALA A 38 13.22 -23.09 0.22
CA ALA A 38 12.36 -23.98 0.99
C ALA A 38 11.75 -25.10 0.11
N VAL A 39 11.16 -24.77 -1.03
CA VAL A 39 10.57 -25.75 -1.96
C VAL A 39 11.66 -26.66 -2.52
N ARG A 40 12.78 -26.09 -2.98
CA ARG A 40 13.92 -26.84 -3.51
C ARG A 40 14.40 -27.90 -2.51
N GLN A 41 14.56 -27.53 -1.24
CA GLN A 41 14.98 -28.46 -0.19
C GLN A 41 13.93 -29.53 0.12
N ALA A 42 12.64 -29.14 0.19
CA ALA A 42 11.54 -30.07 0.48
C ALA A 42 11.44 -31.20 -0.55
N ILE A 43 11.74 -30.93 -1.82
CA ILE A 43 11.74 -31.93 -2.90
C ILE A 43 13.09 -32.64 -3.08
N GLY A 44 14.07 -32.39 -2.20
CA GLY A 44 15.39 -33.02 -2.26
C GLY A 44 16.30 -32.53 -3.39
N MET A 45 16.05 -31.35 -3.96
CA MET A 45 16.84 -30.79 -5.05
C MET A 45 18.04 -29.99 -4.51
N SER A 46 19.24 -30.27 -5.03
CA SER A 46 20.44 -29.49 -4.69
C SER A 46 20.46 -28.14 -5.41
N VAL A 47 21.26 -27.20 -4.88
CA VAL A 47 21.53 -25.91 -5.55
C VAL A 47 22.09 -26.14 -6.97
N ALA A 48 22.95 -27.15 -7.15
CA ALA A 48 23.49 -27.49 -8.46
C ALA A 48 22.37 -27.86 -9.46
N GLN A 49 21.47 -28.76 -9.06
CA GLN A 49 20.38 -29.23 -9.93
C GLN A 49 19.41 -28.11 -10.31
N LEU A 50 19.05 -27.22 -9.38
CA LEU A 50 18.18 -26.10 -9.73
C LEU A 50 18.90 -25.10 -10.67
N ALA A 51 20.19 -24.85 -10.44
CA ALA A 51 20.98 -23.97 -11.29
C ALA A 51 21.07 -24.53 -12.73
N ASP A 52 21.29 -25.84 -12.87
CA ASP A 52 21.34 -26.53 -14.15
C ASP A 52 19.98 -26.48 -14.87
N ARG A 53 18.86 -26.70 -14.15
CA ARG A 53 17.49 -26.56 -14.69
C ARG A 53 17.17 -25.14 -15.16
N LEU A 54 17.80 -24.13 -14.55
CA LEU A 54 17.67 -22.72 -14.93
C LEU A 54 18.68 -22.29 -16.01
N GLY A 55 19.63 -23.15 -16.40
CA GLY A 55 20.69 -22.80 -17.34
C GLY A 55 21.67 -21.75 -16.80
N ILE A 56 21.89 -21.70 -15.48
CA ILE A 56 22.77 -20.74 -14.81
C ILE A 56 23.79 -21.44 -13.90
N ASN A 57 24.80 -20.71 -13.43
CA ASN A 57 25.75 -21.24 -12.45
C ASN A 57 25.22 -21.15 -11.00
N ARG A 58 25.82 -21.95 -10.11
CA ARG A 58 25.46 -22.02 -8.68
C ARG A 58 25.52 -20.66 -7.96
N THR A 59 26.50 -19.84 -8.28
CA THR A 59 26.66 -18.49 -7.69
C THR A 59 25.50 -17.57 -8.08
N SER A 60 25.05 -17.64 -9.34
CA SER A 60 23.88 -16.91 -9.82
C SER A 60 22.60 -17.38 -9.14
N LEU A 61 22.44 -18.69 -8.92
CA LEU A 61 21.30 -19.21 -8.16
C LEU A 61 21.31 -18.73 -6.70
N ALA A 62 22.46 -18.79 -6.02
CA ALA A 62 22.58 -18.29 -4.65
C ALA A 62 22.21 -16.80 -4.54
N LYS A 63 22.56 -15.99 -5.54
CA LYS A 63 22.13 -14.58 -5.63
C LYS A 63 20.63 -14.43 -5.85
N ILE A 64 20.00 -15.34 -6.60
CA ILE A 64 18.54 -15.34 -6.79
C ILE A 64 17.85 -15.65 -5.46
N GLU A 65 18.25 -16.72 -4.77
CA GLU A 65 17.71 -17.08 -3.45
C GLU A 65 17.90 -15.92 -2.44
N GLN A 66 19.09 -15.31 -2.39
CA GLN A 66 19.34 -14.17 -1.50
C GLN A 66 18.47 -12.95 -1.83
N ARG A 67 18.34 -12.62 -3.12
CA ARG A 67 17.49 -11.49 -3.54
C ARG A 67 16.01 -11.71 -3.23
N GLU A 68 15.54 -12.96 -3.20
CA GLU A 68 14.18 -13.27 -2.76
C GLU A 68 14.00 -12.87 -1.30
N VAL A 69 14.92 -13.31 -0.43
CA VAL A 69 14.91 -12.99 1.01
C VAL A 69 15.00 -11.49 1.24
N ASP A 70 15.86 -10.80 0.50
CA ASP A 70 16.06 -9.35 0.63
C ASP A 70 14.90 -8.52 0.01
N GLY A 71 13.95 -9.16 -0.67
CA GLY A 71 12.87 -8.48 -1.40
C GLY A 71 13.32 -7.76 -2.69
N GLY A 72 14.56 -7.98 -3.13
CA GLY A 72 15.15 -7.39 -4.34
C GLY A 72 15.01 -8.25 -5.61
N ILE A 73 14.35 -9.41 -5.53
CA ILE A 73 14.11 -10.28 -6.68
C ILE A 73 13.07 -9.66 -7.62
N THR A 74 13.29 -9.78 -8.94
CA THR A 74 12.27 -9.40 -9.91
C THR A 74 11.21 -10.49 -10.00
N LEU A 75 9.95 -10.10 -10.29
CA LEU A 75 8.87 -11.07 -10.46
C LEU A 75 9.16 -12.07 -11.60
N ASP A 76 9.86 -11.63 -12.65
CA ASP A 76 10.32 -12.52 -13.72
C ASP A 76 11.30 -13.58 -13.22
N ALA A 77 12.34 -13.18 -12.47
CA ALA A 77 13.32 -14.13 -11.93
C ALA A 77 12.68 -15.13 -10.97
N LEU A 78 11.75 -14.66 -10.11
CA LEU A 78 10.99 -15.51 -9.21
C LEU A 78 10.13 -16.52 -9.99
N ARG A 79 9.46 -16.09 -11.07
CA ARG A 79 8.67 -16.98 -11.94
C ARG A 79 9.51 -18.02 -12.64
N ARG A 80 10.67 -17.64 -13.17
CA ARG A 80 11.60 -18.60 -13.80
C ARG A 80 12.09 -19.64 -12.79
N ALA A 81 12.47 -19.21 -11.59
CA ALA A 81 12.88 -20.11 -10.52
C ALA A 81 11.76 -21.07 -10.09
N ALA A 82 10.53 -20.55 -9.89
CA ALA A 82 9.37 -21.36 -9.57
C ALA A 82 9.06 -22.37 -10.69
N HIS A 83 9.09 -21.95 -11.95
CA HIS A 83 8.82 -22.85 -13.08
C HIS A 83 9.86 -23.98 -13.17
N ALA A 84 11.14 -23.70 -12.90
CA ALA A 84 12.17 -24.73 -12.82
C ALA A 84 11.92 -25.73 -11.67
N LEU A 85 11.19 -25.33 -10.63
CA LEU A 85 10.71 -26.16 -9.52
C LEU A 85 9.32 -26.78 -9.78
N ASP A 86 8.78 -26.68 -11.00
CA ASP A 86 7.41 -27.11 -11.36
C ASP A 86 6.33 -26.44 -10.50
N CYS A 87 6.54 -25.16 -10.22
CA CYS A 87 5.68 -24.31 -9.39
C CYS A 87 5.32 -23.01 -10.12
N ASP A 88 4.20 -22.40 -9.71
CA ASP A 88 3.77 -21.08 -10.19
C ASP A 88 3.89 -20.00 -9.12
N VAL A 89 4.22 -18.78 -9.55
CA VAL A 89 4.20 -17.61 -8.68
C VAL A 89 2.85 -16.92 -8.78
N VAL A 90 2.19 -16.82 -7.64
CA VAL A 90 0.92 -16.11 -7.50
C VAL A 90 1.17 -14.80 -6.73
N TYR A 91 0.70 -13.68 -7.27
CA TYR A 91 0.89 -12.35 -6.66
C TYR A 91 -0.44 -11.62 -6.47
N ALA A 92 -0.50 -10.77 -5.44
CA ALA A 92 -1.66 -9.94 -5.16
C ALA A 92 -1.21 -8.60 -4.55
N ILE A 93 -2.01 -7.55 -4.77
CA ILE A 93 -1.83 -6.24 -4.14
C ILE A 93 -2.84 -6.13 -2.99
N VAL A 94 -2.33 -6.04 -1.76
CA VAL A 94 -3.18 -5.96 -0.55
C VAL A 94 -3.05 -4.58 0.13
N PRO A 95 -4.15 -3.99 0.63
CA PRO A 95 -4.08 -2.69 1.31
C PRO A 95 -3.34 -2.77 2.65
N ARG A 96 -2.30 -1.94 2.82
CA ARG A 96 -1.53 -1.83 4.07
C ARG A 96 -2.39 -1.43 5.27
N ALA A 97 -3.38 -0.56 5.06
CA ALA A 97 -4.27 -0.06 6.10
C ALA A 97 -5.39 -1.05 6.49
N GLY A 98 -5.31 -2.29 6.03
CA GLY A 98 -6.31 -3.33 6.30
C GLY A 98 -7.57 -3.24 5.44
N SER A 99 -7.93 -2.09 4.86
CA SER A 99 -8.99 -1.97 3.83
C SER A 99 -8.72 -0.90 2.77
N LEU A 100 -9.34 -1.05 1.58
CA LEU A 100 -9.34 0.02 0.58
C LEU A 100 -10.15 1.20 1.09
N GLU A 101 -11.28 0.92 1.74
CA GLU A 101 -12.10 1.95 2.39
C GLU A 101 -11.30 2.76 3.42
N ARG A 102 -10.50 2.11 4.28
CA ARG A 102 -9.63 2.81 5.24
C ARG A 102 -8.56 3.65 4.54
N ALA A 103 -7.99 3.17 3.44
CA ALA A 103 -7.01 3.94 2.67
C ALA A 103 -7.62 5.24 2.09
N VAL A 104 -8.82 5.15 1.51
CA VAL A 104 -9.53 6.32 0.97
C VAL A 104 -9.94 7.30 2.08
N LYS A 105 -10.46 6.78 3.21
CA LYS A 105 -10.80 7.62 4.38
C LYS A 105 -9.58 8.36 4.93
N ALA A 106 -8.47 7.66 5.13
CA ALA A 106 -7.22 8.26 5.60
C ALA A 106 -6.72 9.37 4.65
N ARG A 107 -6.86 9.17 3.33
CA ARG A 107 -6.52 10.21 2.35
C ARG A 107 -7.43 11.43 2.48
N ALA A 108 -8.74 11.24 2.63
CA ALA A 108 -9.68 12.35 2.81
C ALA A 108 -9.43 13.11 4.12
N GLU A 109 -9.10 12.40 5.21
CA GLU A 109 -8.74 12.99 6.50
C GLU A 109 -7.46 13.82 6.41
N LEU A 110 -6.42 13.31 5.73
CA LEU A 110 -5.18 14.04 5.49
C LEU A 110 -5.42 15.36 4.75
N ILE A 111 -6.22 15.32 3.68
CA ILE A 111 -6.58 16.50 2.90
C ILE A 111 -7.40 17.49 3.73
N ALA A 112 -8.39 17.00 4.47
CA ALA A 112 -9.23 17.82 5.34
C ALA A 112 -8.40 18.53 6.42
N GLY A 113 -7.45 17.83 7.04
CA GLY A 113 -6.51 18.42 8.00
C GLY A 113 -5.76 19.62 7.43
N ALA A 114 -5.21 19.46 6.22
CA ALA A 114 -4.47 20.54 5.55
C ALA A 114 -5.36 21.70 5.05
N LEU A 115 -6.63 21.44 4.74
CA LEU A 115 -7.59 22.49 4.37
C LEU A 115 -7.99 23.33 5.59
N VAL A 116 -8.37 22.68 6.69
CA VAL A 116 -8.82 23.38 7.91
C VAL A 116 -7.66 24.09 8.59
N GLY A 117 -6.48 23.48 8.66
CA GLY A 117 -5.29 24.11 9.26
C GLY A 117 -4.90 25.45 8.60
N ARG A 118 -5.05 25.55 7.28
CA ARG A 118 -4.78 26.82 6.54
C ARG A 118 -5.81 27.90 6.83
N ALA A 119 -7.09 27.54 6.93
CA ALA A 119 -8.14 28.48 7.30
C ALA A 119 -7.94 29.00 8.74
N GLY A 120 -7.47 28.14 9.66
CA GLY A 120 -7.10 28.52 11.02
C GLY A 120 -5.87 29.43 11.13
N HIS A 121 -4.86 29.30 10.26
CA HIS A 121 -3.74 30.26 10.23
C HIS A 121 -4.14 31.68 9.78
N SER A 122 -5.30 31.84 9.13
CA SER A 122 -5.87 33.15 8.82
C SER A 122 -6.66 33.75 9.99
N MET A 123 -6.89 32.99 11.08
CA MET A 123 -7.71 33.37 12.22
C MET A 123 -7.16 32.77 13.52
N SER A 124 -6.41 33.55 14.30
CA SER A 124 -6.37 33.56 15.77
C SER A 124 -4.95 33.53 16.39
N LEU A 125 -4.54 34.71 16.88
CA LEU A 125 -4.18 34.87 18.29
C LEU A 125 -5.50 34.81 19.09
N GLU A 126 -5.58 33.89 20.06
CA GLU A 126 -6.56 33.76 21.17
C GLU A 126 -7.20 32.34 21.32
N ALA A 127 -7.10 31.84 22.57
CA ALA A 127 -7.72 30.65 23.19
C ALA A 127 -7.46 29.24 22.57
N GLN A 128 -6.48 28.51 23.13
CA GLN A 128 -5.87 27.31 22.53
C GLN A 128 -6.58 25.95 22.73
N THR A 129 -7.60 25.79 23.58
CA THR A 129 -8.21 24.46 23.86
C THR A 129 -9.56 24.23 23.19
N VAL A 130 -10.49 25.18 23.26
CA VAL A 130 -11.80 25.09 22.54
C VAL A 130 -11.59 25.04 21.02
N ALA A 131 -10.58 25.75 20.53
CA ALA A 131 -10.19 25.77 19.12
C ALA A 131 -9.80 24.38 18.58
N HIS A 132 -9.24 23.48 19.40
CA HIS A 132 -8.76 22.18 18.92
C HIS A 132 -9.88 21.16 18.65
N GLU A 133 -10.87 21.10 19.55
CA GLU A 133 -12.04 20.22 19.37
C GLU A 133 -12.89 20.68 18.19
N GLU A 134 -13.08 22.00 18.05
CA GLU A 134 -13.80 22.60 16.93
C GLU A 134 -13.07 22.38 15.59
N THR A 135 -11.74 22.52 15.58
CA THR A 135 -10.89 22.20 14.41
C THR A 135 -11.05 20.74 13.99
N THR A 136 -11.04 19.81 14.95
CA THR A 136 -11.20 18.37 14.67
C THR A 136 -12.60 18.06 14.12
N ALA A 137 -13.65 18.69 14.66
CA ALA A 137 -15.00 18.55 14.14
C ALA A 137 -15.10 19.06 12.70
N GLN A 138 -14.49 20.21 12.40
CA GLN A 138 -14.49 20.80 11.07
C GLN A 138 -13.71 19.93 10.06
N GLN A 139 -12.59 19.34 10.46
CA GLN A 139 -11.86 18.37 9.63
C GLN A 139 -12.73 17.16 9.27
N LYS A 140 -13.49 16.61 10.23
CA LYS A 140 -14.42 15.50 9.95
C LYS A 140 -15.51 15.89 8.96
N VAL A 141 -16.04 17.11 9.04
CA VAL A 141 -17.04 17.62 8.08
C VAL A 141 -16.44 17.70 6.67
N VAL A 142 -15.26 18.29 6.53
CA VAL A 142 -14.57 18.41 5.23
C VAL A 142 -14.24 17.03 4.66
N ALA A 143 -13.74 16.10 5.48
CA ALA A 143 -13.44 14.73 5.05
C ALA A 143 -14.70 14.00 4.56
N ARG A 144 -15.83 14.11 5.27
CA ARG A 144 -17.12 13.53 4.84
C ARG A 144 -17.58 14.10 3.51
N ARG A 145 -17.42 15.41 3.30
CA ARG A 145 -17.74 16.06 2.02
C ARG A 145 -16.89 15.52 0.89
N LEU A 146 -15.57 15.41 1.08
CA LEU A 146 -14.65 14.84 0.10
C LEU A 146 -15.03 13.40 -0.28
N LEU A 147 -15.45 12.58 0.68
CA LEU A 147 -15.90 11.20 0.43
C LEU A 147 -17.26 11.12 -0.25
N ALA A 148 -18.14 12.09 -0.04
CA ALA A 148 -19.47 12.17 -0.65
C ALA A 148 -19.44 12.72 -2.09
N GLU A 149 -18.48 13.57 -2.40
CA GLU A 149 -18.26 14.13 -3.74
C GLU A 149 -17.30 13.27 -4.57
N TRP A 150 -16.31 12.63 -3.91
CA TRP A 150 -15.23 11.85 -4.52
C TRP A 150 -14.53 12.60 -5.66
N PRO A 151 -13.84 13.72 -5.35
CA PRO A 151 -13.27 14.58 -6.37
C PRO A 151 -12.22 13.83 -7.19
N ARG A 152 -12.05 14.22 -8.46
CA ARG A 152 -11.11 13.54 -9.39
C ARG A 152 -9.66 13.66 -8.94
N ASP A 153 -9.35 14.73 -8.23
CA ASP A 153 -8.02 15.05 -7.73
C ASP A 153 -7.74 14.46 -6.34
N LEU A 154 -8.61 13.61 -5.76
CA LEU A 154 -8.43 13.06 -4.40
C LEU A 154 -7.03 12.46 -4.14
N TRP A 155 -6.38 11.94 -5.19
CA TRP A 155 -5.05 11.34 -5.14
C TRP A 155 -3.97 12.17 -5.85
N ASP A 156 -4.29 13.39 -6.30
CA ASP A 156 -3.35 14.30 -6.93
C ASP A 156 -2.32 14.81 -5.90
N SER A 157 -1.07 14.96 -6.35
CA SER A 157 0.03 15.57 -5.59
C SER A 157 -0.18 17.06 -5.35
N SER A 158 -1.12 17.70 -6.04
CA SER A 158 -1.56 19.06 -5.73
C SER A 158 -2.05 19.18 -4.28
N TRP A 159 -2.64 18.14 -3.70
CA TRP A 159 -2.96 18.10 -2.28
C TRP A 159 -1.71 18.04 -1.40
N ASP A 160 -0.71 17.25 -1.77
CA ASP A 160 0.50 17.06 -0.97
C ASP A 160 1.31 18.36 -0.90
N ARG A 161 1.50 19.06 -2.03
CA ARG A 161 2.15 20.39 -2.06
C ARG A 161 1.41 21.43 -1.22
N ARG A 162 0.07 21.40 -1.22
CA ARG A 162 -0.77 22.27 -0.38
C ARG A 162 -0.65 21.93 1.11
N THR A 163 -0.27 20.70 1.46
CA THR A 163 -0.02 20.28 2.85
C THR A 163 1.39 20.65 3.32
N GLU A 164 2.38 20.67 2.43
CA GLU A 164 3.80 20.89 2.76
C GLU A 164 4.14 22.39 2.93
N SER A 165 3.59 23.28 2.09
CA SER A 165 3.79 24.74 2.21
C SER A 165 3.27 25.35 3.52
N GLY A 166 2.45 24.63 4.30
CA GLY A 166 2.02 25.06 5.63
C GLY A 166 3.01 24.74 6.76
N ARG A 167 4.01 23.88 6.52
CA ARG A 167 4.99 23.47 7.54
C ARG A 167 6.27 24.31 7.54
N THR A 168 6.55 25.08 6.50
CA THR A 168 7.83 25.79 6.30
C THR A 168 7.86 27.25 6.75
N SER A 169 6.85 27.74 7.48
CA SER A 169 6.79 29.13 7.97
C SER A 169 6.90 29.28 9.50
N GLY A 170 7.48 28.28 10.18
CA GLY A 170 7.84 28.35 11.60
C GLY A 170 9.33 28.11 11.79
N GLY A 171 10.14 29.16 11.62
CA GLY A 171 11.58 29.19 11.86
C GLY A 171 12.00 30.58 12.30
#